data_AF-K9WQB7-F1
#
_entry.id   AF-K9WQB7-F1
#
_cell.length_a   1.000
_cell.length_b   1.000
_cell.length_c   1.000
_cell.angle_alpha   90.00
_cell.angle_beta   90.00
_cell.angle_gamma   90.00
#
_symmetry.space_group_name_H-M   'P 1'
#
loop_
_entity.id
_entity.type
_entity.pdbx_description
1 polymer ?
#
loop_
_entity_poly.entity_id
_entity_poly.type
_entity_poly.pdbx_seq_one_letter_code
_entity_poly.pdbx_strand_id
1 'polypeptide(L)'
;MEIKKMRSHIGTDGILLLQMPTDFKDTSVEVVVVVQPLSSEETQPRYNTWGKLTTKKSITEAIARMRQLRQEVALDKNSIREMIEEGRRF
;
A
#
# COMPACT_ATOMS: atom_id res chain seq x y z
N MET A 1 -36.70 -14.16 -4.20
CA MET A 1 -35.41 -14.61 -4.80
C MET A 1 -34.31 -14.18 -3.86
N GLU A 2 -33.66 -15.13 -3.20
CA GLU A 2 -32.59 -14.84 -2.24
C GLU A 2 -31.24 -15.03 -2.95
N ILE A 3 -30.41 -13.98 -2.95
CA ILE A 3 -29.09 -14.00 -3.62
C ILE A 3 -28.03 -14.24 -2.56
N LYS A 4 -27.48 -15.46 -2.51
CA LYS A 4 -26.38 -15.79 -1.60
C LYS A 4 -25.05 -15.42 -2.25
N LYS A 5 -24.34 -14.44 -1.68
CA LYS A 5 -23.03 -13.99 -2.19
C LYS A 5 -21.93 -14.92 -1.69
N MET A 6 -21.14 -15.46 -2.62
CA MET A 6 -19.99 -16.32 -2.33
C MET A 6 -18.74 -15.69 -2.94
N ARG A 7 -17.65 -15.65 -2.17
CA ARG A 7 -16.34 -15.22 -2.65
C ARG A 7 -15.49 -16.46 -2.89
N SER A 8 -15.03 -16.64 -4.13
CA SER A 8 -14.08 -17.69 -4.47
C SER A 8 -12.89 -17.07 -5.21
N HIS A 9 -11.76 -17.77 -5.21
CA HIS A 9 -10.55 -17.35 -5.90
C HIS A 9 -10.33 -18.26 -7.12
N ILE A 10 -9.85 -17.66 -8.20
CA ILE A 10 -9.40 -18.40 -9.37
C ILE A 10 -7.91 -18.70 -9.14
N GLY A 11 -7.56 -19.98 -9.17
CA GLY A 11 -6.19 -20.45 -9.00
C GLY A 11 -5.29 -20.09 -10.19
N THR A 12 -4.00 -20.43 -10.10
CA THR A 12 -3.05 -20.26 -11.21
C THR A 12 -3.37 -21.12 -12.43
N ASP A 13 -4.23 -22.12 -12.24
CA ASP A 13 -4.79 -23.00 -13.27
C ASP A 13 -6.00 -22.40 -14.01
N GLY A 14 -6.51 -21.24 -13.55
CA GLY A 14 -7.67 -20.60 -14.15
C GLY A 14 -9.02 -21.21 -13.75
N ILE A 15 -9.04 -22.11 -12.76
CA ILE A 15 -10.25 -22.82 -12.36
C ILE A 15 -10.95 -22.10 -11.20
N LEU A 16 -12.25 -21.83 -11.35
CA LEU A 16 -13.11 -21.32 -10.29
C LEU A 16 -13.77 -22.49 -9.54
N LEU A 17 -13.36 -22.72 -8.30
CA LEU A 17 -13.98 -23.74 -7.44
C LEU A 17 -15.17 -23.13 -6.68
N LEU A 18 -16.35 -23.74 -6.82
CA LEU A 18 -17.54 -23.37 -6.05
C LEU A 18 -17.88 -24.51 -5.09
N GLN A 19 -17.69 -24.27 -3.79
CA GLN A 19 -18.10 -25.22 -2.76
C GLN A 19 -19.55 -24.91 -2.35
N MET A 20 -20.46 -25.81 -2.70
CA MET A 20 -21.88 -25.65 -2.35
C MET A 20 -22.10 -25.96 -0.86
N PRO A 21 -22.80 -25.09 -0.11
CA PRO A 21 -23.20 -25.38 1.26
C PRO A 21 -24.06 -26.64 1.33
N THR A 22 -23.96 -27.38 2.44
CA THR A 22 -24.71 -28.61 2.69
C THR A 22 -26.23 -28.40 2.73
N ASP A 23 -26.67 -27.16 2.94
CA ASP A 23 -28.08 -26.75 2.98
C ASP A 23 -28.80 -26.93 1.63
N PHE A 24 -28.05 -27.08 0.52
CA PHE A 24 -28.59 -27.25 -0.83
C PHE A 24 -28.57 -28.71 -1.32
N LYS A 25 -28.49 -29.68 -0.41
CA LYS A 25 -28.49 -31.10 -0.77
C LYS A 25 -29.83 -31.50 -1.42
N ASP A 26 -29.75 -32.22 -2.54
CA ASP A 26 -30.92 -32.74 -3.28
C ASP A 26 -31.94 -31.66 -3.69
N THR A 27 -31.44 -30.44 -3.99
CA THR A 27 -32.28 -29.31 -4.37
C THR A 27 -31.82 -28.73 -5.70
N SER A 28 -32.76 -28.48 -6.62
CA SER A 28 -32.49 -27.76 -7.87
C SER A 28 -32.27 -26.28 -7.60
N VAL A 29 -31.13 -25.75 -8.04
CA VAL A 29 -30.73 -24.35 -7.81
C VAL A 29 -30.37 -23.66 -9.12
N GLU A 30 -30.75 -22.40 -9.26
CA GLU A 30 -30.29 -21.52 -10.34
C GLU A 30 -29.07 -20.74 -9.87
N VAL A 31 -27.98 -20.79 -10.65
CA VAL A 31 -26.69 -20.18 -10.28
C VAL A 31 -26.33 -19.10 -11.29
N VAL A 32 -26.16 -17.87 -10.81
CA VAL A 32 -25.67 -16.74 -11.60
C VAL A 32 -24.26 -16.38 -11.13
N VAL A 33 -23.26 -16.53 -12.02
CA VAL A 33 -21.85 -16.22 -11.73
C VAL A 33 -21.48 -14.89 -12.38
N VAL A 34 -21.06 -13.92 -11.57
CA VAL A 34 -20.52 -12.65 -12.06
C VAL A 34 -19.03 -12.63 -11.80
N VAL A 35 -18.22 -12.66 -12.87
CA VAL A 35 -16.77 -12.56 -12.78
C VAL A 35 -16.37 -11.10 -12.90
N GLN A 36 -15.92 -10.52 -11.79
CA GLN A 36 -15.28 -9.21 -11.80
C GLN A 36 -13.77 -9.40 -11.60
N PRO A 37 -12.94 -9.12 -12.61
CA PRO A 37 -11.50 -9.15 -12.43
C PRO A 37 -11.13 -8.06 -11.43
N LEU A 38 -10.66 -8.48 -10.25
CA LEU A 38 -9.94 -7.57 -9.37
C LEU A 38 -8.57 -7.44 -10.00
N SER A 39 -8.17 -6.21 -10.34
CA SER A 39 -6.76 -5.95 -10.65
C SER A 39 -5.97 -6.42 -9.44
N SER A 40 -5.34 -7.58 -9.55
CA SER A 40 -4.26 -7.94 -8.63
C SER A 40 -3.26 -6.81 -8.82
N GLU A 41 -3.14 -5.94 -7.82
CA GLU A 41 -1.94 -5.12 -7.72
C GLU A 41 -0.81 -6.11 -7.44
N GLU A 42 -0.37 -6.82 -8.48
CA GLU A 42 0.99 -7.31 -8.54
C GLU A 42 1.83 -6.07 -8.35
N THR A 43 2.24 -5.87 -7.10
CA THR A 43 3.11 -4.81 -6.67
C THR A 43 4.46 -5.19 -7.26
N GLN A 44 4.62 -4.92 -8.55
CA GLN A 44 5.89 -5.07 -9.22
C GLN A 44 6.91 -4.34 -8.35
N PRO A 45 8.06 -4.98 -8.07
CA PRO A 45 9.07 -4.39 -7.21
C PRO A 45 9.46 -3.04 -7.81
N ARG A 46 9.07 -1.95 -7.14
CA ARG A 46 9.44 -0.60 -7.56
C ARG A 46 10.85 -0.35 -7.09
N TYR A 47 11.72 0.11 -7.97
CA TYR A 47 13.08 0.50 -7.63
C TYR A 47 13.22 2.02 -7.63
N ASN A 48 14.07 2.55 -6.76
CA ASN A 48 14.41 3.97 -6.81
C ASN A 48 15.39 4.27 -7.96
N THR A 49 15.72 5.55 -8.13
CA THR A 49 16.70 6.03 -9.13
C THR A 49 18.11 5.46 -8.98
N TRP A 50 18.42 4.78 -7.87
CA TRP A 50 19.70 4.11 -7.60
C TRP A 50 19.58 2.57 -7.68
N GLY A 51 18.48 2.03 -8.20
CA GLY A 51 18.30 0.58 -8.34
C GLY A 51 18.01 -0.16 -7.04
N LYS A 52 17.68 0.52 -5.94
CA LYS A 52 17.31 -0.11 -4.67
C LYS A 52 15.80 -0.32 -4.58
N LEU A 53 15.40 -1.46 -4.02
CA LEU A 53 14.00 -1.80 -3.83
C LEU A 53 13.30 -0.78 -2.92
N THR A 54 12.17 -0.26 -3.40
CA THR A 54 11.32 0.70 -2.69
C THR A 54 10.31 -0.09 -1.88
N THR A 55 10.61 -0.23 -0.59
CA THR A 55 9.71 -0.84 0.39
C THR A 55 9.09 0.24 1.28
N LYS A 56 7.98 -0.08 1.95
CA LYS A 56 7.39 0.83 2.94
C LYS A 56 8.43 1.25 4.00
N LYS A 57 9.28 0.30 4.42
CA LYS A 57 10.38 0.52 5.36
C LYS A 57 11.39 1.54 4.83
N SER A 58 11.88 1.36 3.60
CA SER A 58 12.87 2.28 3.01
C SER A 58 12.31 3.70 2.83
N ILE A 59 11.01 3.83 2.50
CA ILE A 59 10.33 5.14 2.43
C ILE A 59 10.31 5.79 3.82
N THR A 60 9.89 5.06 4.85
CA THR A 60 9.83 5.60 6.22
C THR A 60 11.20 5.99 6.76
N GLU A 61 12.24 5.21 6.46
CA GLU A 61 13.63 5.52 6.83
C GLU A 61 14.12 6.80 6.13
N ALA A 62 13.84 6.96 4.83
CA ALA A 62 14.21 8.17 4.10
C ALA A 62 13.54 9.42 4.68
N ILE A 63 12.24 9.34 5.03
CA ILE A 63 11.52 10.44 5.67
C ILE A 63 12.14 10.78 7.04
N ALA A 64 12.49 9.78 7.84
CA ALA A 64 13.11 10.00 9.15
C ALA A 64 14.47 10.71 9.02
N ARG A 65 15.31 10.27 8.07
CA ARG A 65 16.61 10.91 7.79
C ARG A 65 16.46 12.37 7.35
N MET A 66 15.50 12.66 6.47
CA MET A 66 15.23 14.03 6.04
C MET A 66 14.78 14.93 7.20
N ARG A 67 13.99 14.39 8.13
CA ARG A 67 13.58 15.12 9.35
C ARG A 67 14.76 15.39 10.27
N GLN A 68 15.63 14.41 10.46
CA GLN A 68 16.83 14.56 11.28
C GLN A 68 17.81 15.57 10.67
N LEU A 69 18.05 15.48 9.35
CA LEU A 69 18.87 16.46 8.63
C LEU A 69 18.31 17.88 8.78
N ARG A 70 16.99 18.04 8.72
CA ARG A 70 16.34 19.33 8.97
C ARG A 70 16.60 19.85 10.38
N GLN A 71 16.72 18.99 11.39
CA GLN A 71 17.05 19.39 12.76
C GLN A 71 18.54 19.73 12.91
N GLU A 72 19.43 18.98 12.27
CA GLU A 72 20.88 19.20 12.31
C GLU A 72 21.30 20.47 11.56
N VAL A 73 20.69 20.73 10.41
CA VAL A 73 20.98 21.92 9.56
C VAL A 73 20.19 23.14 10.03
N ALA A 74 19.16 22.98 10.87
CA ALA A 74 18.45 24.12 11.43
C ALA A 74 19.41 24.91 12.34
N LEU A 75 19.67 26.16 11.96
CA LEU A 75 20.34 27.12 12.82
C LEU A 75 19.55 27.24 14.14
N ASP A 76 20.26 27.21 15.25
CA ASP A 76 19.63 27.36 16.55
C ASP A 76 19.06 28.79 16.70
N LYS A 77 17.96 28.93 17.44
CA LYS A 77 17.24 30.20 17.56
C LYS A 77 18.10 31.31 18.17
N ASN A 78 19.11 30.97 18.96
CA ASN A 78 19.99 31.95 19.58
C ASN A 78 21.05 32.41 18.56
N SER A 79 21.66 31.51 17.78
CA SER A 79 22.51 31.90 16.64
C SER A 79 21.77 32.80 15.64
N ILE A 80 20.51 32.49 15.32
CA ILE A 80 19.73 33.35 14.41
C ILE A 80 19.54 34.74 15.01
N ARG A 81 19.28 34.85 16.32
CA ARG A 81 19.15 36.14 17.00
C ARG A 81 20.46 36.92 17.04
N GLU A 82 21.55 36.26 17.40
CA GLU A 82 22.89 36.84 17.41
C GLU A 82 23.30 37.33 16.01
N MET A 83 23.03 36.54 14.96
CA MET A 83 23.31 36.94 13.58
C MET A 83 22.46 38.12 13.09
N ILE A 84 21.20 38.23 13.54
CA ILE A 84 20.32 39.38 13.25
C ILE A 84 20.81 40.63 14.00
N GLU A 85 21.22 40.49 15.26
CA GLU A 85 21.80 41.58 16.06
C GLU A 85 23.14 42.06 15.49
N GLU A 86 23.95 41.14 14.94
CA GLU A 86 25.19 41.45 14.22
C GLU A 86 24.98 41.95 12.77
N GLY A 87 23.74 42.00 12.28
CA GLY A 87 23.41 42.50 10.94
C GLY A 87 23.85 41.59 9.78
N ARG A 88 24.18 40.32 10.03
CA ARG A 88 24.53 39.34 8.99
C ARG A 88 23.25 38.73 8.39
N ARG A 89 23.22 38.54 7.06
CA ARG A 89 22.09 37.91 6.36
C ARG A 89 22.35 36.43 6.08
N PHE A 90 21.25 35.67 5.98
CA PHE A 90 21.18 34.23 5.72
C PHE A 90 21.87 33.80 4.43
#